data_AF-A0A3B9SRA5-F1
#
_entry.id   AF-A0A3B9SRA5-F1
#
_cell.length_a   1.000
_cell.length_b   1.000
_cell.length_c   1.000
_cell.angle_alpha   90.00
_cell.angle_beta   90.00
_cell.angle_gamma   90.00
#
_symmetry.space_group_name_H-M   'P 1'
#
loop_
_entity.id
_entity.type
_entity.pdbx_description
1 polymer ?
#
loop_
_entity_poly.entity_id
_entity_poly.type
_entity_poly.pdbx_seq_one_letter_code
_entity_poly.pdbx_strand_id
1 'polypeptide(L)' 'MPGGVNSPVRAFRAVDQTPIFIERGRGCRITDVDGNAYIDYVCSW' A
#
# COMPACT_ATOMS: atom_id res chain seq x y z
N MET A 1 10.46 12.89 -4.22
CA MET A 1 9.42 12.17 -4.99
C MET A 1 8.28 13.12 -5.32
N PRO A 2 7.99 13.39 -6.60
CA PRO A 2 6.77 14.09 -7.00
C PRO A 2 5.53 13.28 -6.55
N GLY A 3 4.59 13.92 -5.83
CA GLY A 3 3.40 13.24 -5.32
C GLY A 3 3.63 12.27 -4.15
N GLY A 4 4.81 12.30 -3.51
CA GLY A 4 5.11 11.52 -2.31
C GLY A 4 5.41 10.02 -2.54
N VAL A 5 5.41 9.56 -3.79
CA VAL A 5 5.59 8.14 -4.16
C VAL A 5 6.54 7.96 -5.34
N ASN A 6 7.10 6.76 -5.47
CA ASN A 6 7.98 6.38 -6.60
C ASN A 6 7.21 5.86 -7.82
N SER A 7 5.92 5.54 -7.70
CA SER A 7 5.03 5.12 -8.80
C SER A 7 3.65 5.75 -8.61
N PRO A 8 3.03 6.37 -9.64
CA PRO A 8 1.79 7.14 -9.48
C PRO A 8 0.61 6.37 -8.89
N VAL A 9 0.48 5.06 -9.17
CA VAL A 9 -0.61 4.23 -8.64
C VAL A 9 -0.62 4.18 -7.12
N ARG A 10 0.57 4.26 -6.50
CA ARG A 10 0.75 4.25 -5.04
C ARG A 10 0.25 5.53 -4.37
N ALA A 11 -0.09 6.57 -5.12
CA ALA A 11 -0.68 7.80 -4.59
C ALA A 11 -2.20 7.68 -4.35
N PHE A 12 -2.82 6.56 -4.70
CA PHE A 12 -4.24 6.22 -4.44
C PHE A 12 -5.25 7.25 -5.00
N ARG A 13 -4.83 8.09 -5.96
CA ARG A 13 -5.68 9.13 -6.56
C ARG A 13 -6.93 8.58 -7.26
N ALA A 14 -6.88 7.37 -7.80
CA ALA A 14 -8.00 6.76 -8.51
C ALA A 14 -9.14 6.30 -7.59
N VAL A 15 -8.85 6.13 -6.30
CA VAL A 15 -9.82 5.64 -5.29
C VAL A 15 -10.12 6.69 -4.22
N ASP A 16 -9.55 7.90 -4.35
CA ASP A 16 -9.72 9.04 -3.44
C ASP A 16 -9.53 8.66 -1.95
N GLN A 17 -8.40 8.00 -1.67
CA GLN A 17 -8.00 7.61 -0.32
C GLN A 17 -6.55 8.00 -0.06
N THR A 18 -6.19 8.07 1.22
CA THR A 18 -4.78 8.22 1.61
C THR A 18 -4.02 6.90 1.34
N PRO A 19 -2.81 6.95 0.74
CA PRO A 19 -1.97 5.76 0.59
C PRO A 19 -1.67 5.09 1.93
N ILE A 20 -1.74 3.76 1.96
CA ILE A 20 -1.29 2.96 3.09
C ILE A 20 0.20 2.66 2.98
N PHE A 21 0.91 2.72 4.11
CA PHE A 21 2.34 2.42 4.19
C PHE A 21 2.55 1.03 4.78
N ILE A 22 3.08 0.11 3.96
CA ILE A 22 3.25 -1.30 4.34
C ILE A 22 4.57 -1.49 5.11
N GLU A 23 4.50 -2.11 6.28
CA GLU A 23 5.66 -2.46 7.11
C GLU A 23 6.23 -3.84 6.72
N ARG A 24 5.36 -4.85 6.56
CA ARG A 24 5.78 -6.24 6.31
C ARG A 24 4.75 -7.05 5.53
N GLY A 25 5.20 -8.15 4.93
CA GLY A 25 4.36 -9.15 4.26
C GLY A 25 4.74 -10.58 4.66
N ARG A 26 3.74 -11.47 4.78
CA ARG A 26 3.93 -12.90 5.04
C ARG A 26 2.84 -13.73 4.36
N GLY A 27 3.23 -14.57 3.39
CA GLY A 27 2.26 -15.34 2.60
C GLY A 27 1.30 -14.42 1.85
N CYS A 28 0.01 -14.68 1.93
CA CYS A 28 -1.04 -13.84 1.31
C CYS A 28 -1.46 -12.63 2.16
N ARG A 29 -0.71 -12.26 3.21
CA ARG A 29 -1.05 -11.15 4.09
C ARG A 29 0.03 -10.08 4.12
N ILE A 30 -0.40 -8.82 4.21
CA ILE A 30 0.45 -7.65 4.47
C ILE A 30 -0.03 -6.93 5.74
N THR A 31 0.90 -6.26 6.41
CA THR A 31 0.64 -5.45 7.60
C THR A 31 1.16 -4.03 7.36
N ASP A 32 0.32 -3.03 7.61
CA ASP A 32 0.73 -1.63 7.54
C ASP A 32 1.41 -1.15 8.83
N VAL A 33 1.95 0.07 8.79
CA VAL A 33 2.65 0.69 9.93
C VAL A 33 1.75 1.01 11.13
N ASP A 34 0.43 1.01 10.93
CA ASP A 34 -0.57 1.21 11.99
C ASP A 34 -1.02 -0.13 12.62
N GLY A 35 -0.54 -1.26 12.10
CA GLY A 35 -0.84 -2.60 12.59
C GLY A 35 -2.05 -3.27 11.94
N ASN A 36 -2.66 -2.68 10.91
CA ASN A 36 -3.77 -3.28 10.17
C ASN A 36 -3.27 -4.42 9.28
N ALA A 37 -4.03 -5.51 9.20
CA ALA A 37 -3.70 -6.67 8.39
C ALA A 37 -4.68 -6.85 7.23
N TYR A 38 -4.14 -7.08 6.03
CA TYR A 38 -4.91 -7.22 4.79
C TYR A 38 -4.60 -8.55 4.11
N ILE A 39 -5.55 -9.09 3.36
CA ILE A 39 -5.26 -10.13 2.36
C ILE A 39 -4.74 -9.41 1.11
N ASP A 40 -3.53 -9.76 0.67
CA ASP A 40 -2.86 -9.09 -0.44
C ASP A 40 -3.28 -9.71 -1.78
N TYR A 41 -3.98 -8.90 -2.59
CA TYR A 41 -4.33 -9.19 -3.97
C TYR A 41 -3.56 -8.30 -4.97
N VAL A 42 -2.78 -7.33 -4.49
CA VAL A 42 -2.00 -6.40 -5.32
C VAL A 42 -0.66 -7.03 -5.68
N CYS A 43 -0.04 -7.73 -4.73
CA CYS A 43 1.16 -8.54 -4.96
C CYS A 43 2.32 -7.74 -5.62
N SER A 44 2.55 -6.52 -5.14
CA SER A 44 3.69 -5.65 -5.51
C SER A 44 3.67 -5.03 -6.91
N TRP A 45 2.50 -4.64 -7.44
CA TRP A 45 2.38 -3.86 -8.68
C TRP A 45 1.63 -2.54 -8.49
#